data_AF-A0A1H0TZB6-F1
#
_entry.id   AF-A0A1H0TZB6-F1
#
_cell.length_a   1.000
_cell.length_b   1.000
_cell.length_c   1.000
_cell.angle_alpha   90.00
_cell.angle_beta   90.00
_cell.angle_gamma   90.00
#
_symmetry.space_group_name_H-M   'P 1'
#
loop_
_entity.id
_entity.type
_entity.pdbx_description
1 polymer ?
#
loop_
_entity_poly.entity_id
_entity_poly.type
_entity_poly.pdbx_seq_one_letter_code
_entity_poly.pdbx_strand_id
1 'polypeptide(L)' 'MEKNMLERRTARAIRNAGYWCDQVSNAYVDKVLSSTGPTVVRVTCDDKTRFEQYKLTMTKDNKIAKIEVWK' A
#
# COMPACT_ATOMS: atom_id res chain seq x y z
N MET A 1 -5.48 18.97 -3.89
CA MET A 1 -6.43 18.19 -3.06
C MET A 1 -6.51 16.71 -3.46
N GLU A 2 -5.59 16.15 -4.26
CA GLU A 2 -5.68 14.76 -4.75
C GLU A 2 -5.01 13.69 -3.87
N LYS A 3 -3.95 14.03 -3.11
CA LYS A 3 -3.23 13.08 -2.23
C LYS A 3 -4.16 12.34 -1.26
N ASN A 4 -5.07 13.08 -0.63
CA ASN A 4 -5.94 12.54 0.41
C ASN A 4 -6.94 11.48 -0.11
N MET A 5 -7.38 11.55 -1.37
CA MET A 5 -8.32 10.55 -1.89
C MET A 5 -7.63 9.22 -2.21
N LEU A 6 -6.41 9.27 -2.75
CA LEU A 6 -5.63 8.07 -3.08
C LEU A 6 -5.21 7.35 -1.78
N GLU A 7 -4.69 8.09 -0.81
CA GLU A 7 -4.28 7.57 0.50
C GLU A 7 -5.45 6.90 1.24
N ARG A 8 -6.64 7.52 1.26
CA ARG A 8 -7.83 6.94 1.89
C ARG A 8 -8.31 5.66 1.20
N ARG A 9 -8.26 5.60 -0.13
CA ARG A 9 -8.61 4.38 -0.89
C ARG A 9 -7.64 3.25 -0.57
N THR A 10 -6.34 3.56 -0.52
CA THR A 10 -5.29 2.61 -0.17
C THR A 10 -5.44 2.09 1.26
N ALA A 11 -5.62 2.97 2.25
CA ALA A 11 -5.90 2.61 3.64
C ALA A 11 -7.12 1.68 3.75
N ARG A 12 -8.20 1.98 3.02
CA ARG A 12 -9.40 1.16 3.00
C ARG A 12 -9.15 -0.22 2.39
N ALA A 13 -8.39 -0.31 1.30
CA ALA A 13 -8.05 -1.59 0.70
C ALA A 13 -7.22 -2.48 1.64
N ILE A 14 -6.25 -1.89 2.34
CA ILE A 14 -5.42 -2.58 3.34
C ILE A 14 -6.29 -3.09 4.51
N ARG A 15 -7.18 -2.23 5.03
CA ARG A 15 -8.12 -2.63 6.10
C ARG A 15 -9.12 -3.70 5.66
N ASN A 16 -9.64 -3.62 4.44
CA ASN A 16 -10.52 -4.64 3.88
C ASN A 16 -9.84 -6.00 3.72
N ALA A 17 -8.51 -6.02 3.57
CA ALA A 17 -7.71 -7.25 3.53
C ALA A 17 -7.36 -7.79 4.94
N GLY A 18 -7.85 -7.15 6.02
CA GLY A 18 -7.64 -7.58 7.40
C GLY A 18 -6.39 -7.02 8.07
N TYR A 19 -5.69 -6.08 7.43
CA TYR A 19 -4.50 -5.44 7.98
C TYR A 19 -4.81 -4.11 8.67
N TRP A 20 -3.91 -3.64 9.53
CA TRP A 20 -4.06 -2.36 10.20
C TRP A 20 -3.53 -1.21 9.33
N CYS A 21 -4.38 -0.25 8.96
CA CYS A 21 -3.90 0.97 8.30
C CYS A 21 -4.92 2.10 8.46
N ASP A 22 -4.76 2.89 9.52
CA ASP A 22 -5.65 4.02 9.79
C ASP A 22 -5.23 5.30 9.07
N GLN A 23 -3.92 5.54 8.99
CA GLN A 23 -3.36 6.68 8.28
C GLN A 23 -2.20 6.23 7.40
N VAL A 24 -2.32 6.43 6.07
CA VAL A 24 -1.20 6.27 5.14
C VAL A 24 -0.33 7.52 5.25
N SER A 25 0.92 7.35 5.65
CA SER A 25 1.90 8.44 5.71
C SER A 25 2.72 8.54 4.43
N ASN A 26 2.93 7.42 3.75
CA ASN A 26 3.68 7.37 2.50
C ASN A 26 3.24 6.20 1.62
N ALA A 27 3.27 6.37 0.31
CA ALA A 27 3.03 5.30 -0.65
C ALA A 27 3.87 5.54 -1.91
N TYR A 28 4.67 4.57 -2.31
CA TYR A 28 5.51 4.65 -3.51
C TYR A 28 5.71 3.30 -4.18
N VAL A 29 5.92 3.31 -5.49
CA VAL A 29 6.22 2.09 -6.26
C VAL A 29 7.65 1.65 -5.93
N ASP A 30 7.82 0.41 -5.50
CA ASP A 30 9.13 -0.19 -5.34
C ASP A 30 9.65 -0.61 -6.72
N LYS A 31 10.56 0.20 -7.28
CA LYS A 31 11.11 -0.03 -8.62
C LYS A 31 11.95 -1.30 -8.71
N VAL A 32 12.54 -1.76 -7.60
CA VAL A 32 13.38 -2.96 -7.57
C VAL A 32 12.49 -4.19 -7.69
N LEU A 33 11.45 -4.28 -6.86
CA LEU A 33 10.49 -5.39 -6.91
C LEU A 33 9.60 -5.35 -8.16
N SER A 34 9.32 -4.15 -8.68
CA SER A 34 8.56 -3.98 -9.92
C SER A 34 9.40 -4.16 -11.20
N SER A 35 10.71 -4.37 -11.09
CA SER A 35 11.61 -4.40 -12.26
C SER A 35 11.41 -5.61 -13.16
N THR A 36 10.97 -6.74 -12.59
CA THR A 36 10.95 -8.05 -13.24
C THR A 36 9.58 -8.72 -13.17
N GLY A 37 8.54 -8.01 -12.74
CA GLY A 37 7.24 -8.63 -12.48
C GLY A 37 6.09 -7.64 -12.22
N PRO A 38 5.11 -8.00 -11.39
CA PRO A 38 3.97 -7.15 -11.09
C PRO A 38 4.41 -5.87 -10.38
N THR A 39 3.67 -4.78 -10.59
CA THR A 39 3.96 -3.51 -9.91
C THR A 39 3.73 -3.68 -8.41
N VAL A 40 4.78 -3.47 -7.61
CA VAL A 40 4.71 -3.52 -6.15
C VAL A 40 4.73 -2.10 -5.61
N VAL A 41 3.70 -1.75 -4.84
CA VAL A 41 3.61 -0.48 -4.13
C VAL A 41 3.91 -0.73 -2.66
N ARG A 42 4.92 -0.02 -2.14
CA ARG A 42 5.17 0.06 -0.71
C ARG A 42 4.28 1.13 -0.11
N VAL A 43 3.47 0.74 0.85
CA VAL A 43 2.61 1.64 1.61
C VAL A 43 3.04 1.64 3.05
N THR A 44 3.26 2.81 3.62
CA THR A 44 3.55 3.02 5.03
C THR A 44 2.30 3.58 5.69
N CYS A 45 1.84 2.87 6.73
CA CYS A 45 0.78 3.31 7.60
C CYS A 45 1.40 3.71 8.94
N ASP A 46 1.24 4.98 9.29
CA ASP A 46 1.82 5.59 10.48
C ASP A 46 0.86 6.63 11.04
N ASP A 47 0.36 6.37 12.24
CA ASP A 47 -0.52 7.27 13.00
C ASP A 47 0.20 7.96 14.18
N LYS A 48 1.54 7.89 14.20
CA LYS A 48 2.46 8.31 15.28
C LYS A 48 2.47 7.43 16.52
N THR A 49 1.62 6.40 16.59
CA THR A 49 1.58 5.43 17.70
C THR A 49 1.94 4.02 17.26
N ARG A 50 1.59 3.67 16.02
CA ARG A 50 1.92 2.41 15.37
C ARG A 50 2.48 2.69 13.97
N PHE A 51 3.54 1.98 13.65
CA PHE A 51 4.18 2.01 12.35
C PHE A 51 4.08 0.64 11.72
N GLU A 52 3.48 0.55 10.54
CA GLU A 52 3.40 -0.70 9.79
C GLU A 52 3.50 -0.44 8.29
N GLN A 53 4.14 -1.35 7.59
CA GLN A 53 4.37 -1.23 6.17
C GLN A 53 3.81 -2.43 5.44
N TYR A 54 3.32 -2.18 4.23
CA TYR A 54 2.66 -3.18 3.40
C TYR A 54 3.19 -3.17 1.98
N LYS A 55 3.28 -4.38 1.42
CA LYS A 55 3.55 -4.67 0.01
C LYS A 55 2.19 -4.86 -0.67
N LEU A 56 1.84 -3.94 -1.57
CA LEU A 56 0.65 -4.08 -2.42
C LEU A 56 1.12 -4.50 -3.80
N THR A 57 0.88 -5.75 -4.16
CA THR A 57 1.14 -6.25 -5.50
C THR A 57 -0.04 -5.90 -6.38
N MET A 58 0.21 -5.19 -7.47
CA MET A 58 -0.81 -4.81 -8.45
C MET A 58 -0.82 -5.76 -9.65
N THR A 59 -2.00 -6.00 -10.20
CA THR A 59 -2.17 -6.67 -11.50
C THR A 59 -1.87 -5.69 -12.64
N LYS A 60 -1.78 -6.23 -13.87
CA LYS A 60 -1.64 -5.43 -15.09
C LYS A 60 -2.82 -4.45 -15.33
N ASP A 61 -3.97 -4.69 -14.70
CA ASP A 61 -5.16 -3.85 -14.77
C ASP A 61 -5.22 -2.78 -13.66
N ASN A 62 -4.09 -2.51 -12.99
CA ASN A 62 -4.02 -1.58 -11.85
C ASN A 62 -4.96 -1.93 -10.69
N LYS A 63 -5.28 -3.22 -10.51
CA LYS A 63 -6.03 -3.71 -9.33
C LYS A 63 -5.07 -4.30 -8.31
N ILE A 64 -5.41 -4.23 -7.03
CA ILE A 64 -4.62 -4.88 -5.98
C ILE A 64 -4.84 -6.40 -6.09
N ALA A 65 -3.77 -7.12 -6.42
CA ALA A 65 -3.75 -8.58 -6.50
C ALA A 65 -3.54 -9.21 -5.12
N LYS A 66 -2.64 -8.60 -4.34
CA LYS A 66 -2.19 -9.15 -3.06
C LYS A 66 -1.74 -8.02 -2.14
N ILE A 67 -1.97 -8.17 -0.84
CA ILE A 67 -1.45 -7.30 0.22
C ILE A 67 -0.68 -8.18 1.20
N GLU A 68 0.54 -7.80 1.52
CA GLU A 68 1.40 -8.52 2.46
C GLU A 68 2.09 -7.54 3.41
N VAL A 69 2.46 -7.99 4.62
CA VAL A 69 3.26 -7.17 5.53
C VAL A 69 4.67 -7.01 4.94
N TRP A 70 5.18 -5.78 4.97
CA TRP A 70 6.54 -5.47 4.59
C TRP A 70 7.50 -5.91 5.71
N LYS A 71 7.83 -7.20 5.69
CA LYS A 71 8.98 -7.75 6.40
C LYS A 71 10.22 -7.76 5.51
#